data_AF-A6HDJ0-F1
#
_entry.id   AF-A6HDJ0-F1
#
_cell.length_a   1.000
_cell.length_b   1.000
_cell.length_c   1.000
_cell.angle_alpha   90.00
_cell.angle_beta   90.00
_cell.angle_gamma   90.00
#
_symmetry.space_group_name_H-M   'P 1'
#
loop_
_entity.id
_entity.type
_entity.pdbx_description
1 polymer ?
#
loop_
_entity_poly.entity_id
_entity_poly.type
_entity_poly.pdbx_seq_one_letter_code
_entity_poly.pdbx_strand_id
1 'polypeptide(L)'
;MDGLVAQCSARLLQQEKEIKSLTAEIDRLKNCSYLEASPSLEQLREENLKLKYRLNILRRSLQAERKRPTKNMININSRLQELFGCAIKAAYPDLENPPLVVTPSQQPKFGDYQCNSAMGISQMLKAKEQKVSPREIAENITKHLPNNEYIDRVEIAGPGFINVHLRKDFVSEQLTNLLVNGVQLPVLGENEKVIVDFSSPNIAKEMHVGHLRSTIIGESMSRLFEFAGYNVLRLNHVGDWGTQFGMLIAHLQDKFPDYLTVSPPIGDLQAFYKESKKRFDTEEEFKKRAYECVVLLQSKNPDIMKAWNLICDVSREEFNKIYDALDITLIERGESFYQDRMKDIVKEFEDKGFVQVDDGRKIVFVPGCSVPLTIVKSDGGYTYDTSDLAAIKQRLFEEKANKIIYVVDNGQATHFQTVFAAAQMIGWYDPKVTRVAHVGFGVVLGEDKKKFKTRSGETVRLMDLLEEGLRRSMDKLKEKERDKVLTEEELKAAQTSVAYGCIKYADLSHNRLNDYVFSFDKMLDDRGNTAAYLLYAFTRISTSIARLANIDEEMLQRAARETKDHFGPREGVETGTVHFTVPRNPTEDLR
;
A
#
# COMPACT_ATOMS: atom_id res chain seq x y z
N MET A 1 -16.38 -98.30 35.94
CA MET A 1 -16.04 -96.86 35.90
C MET A 1 -15.37 -96.45 34.59
N ASP A 2 -14.85 -97.38 33.78
CA ASP A 2 -14.02 -97.03 32.61
C ASP A 2 -14.79 -96.52 31.38
N GLY A 3 -16.06 -96.91 31.19
CA GLY A 3 -16.88 -96.43 30.06
C GLY A 3 -17.27 -94.95 30.14
N LEU A 4 -17.46 -94.43 31.37
CA LEU A 4 -17.83 -93.03 31.62
C LEU A 4 -16.65 -92.08 31.42
N VAL A 5 -15.43 -92.49 31.77
CA VAL A 5 -14.19 -91.71 31.57
C VAL A 5 -13.85 -91.62 30.07
N ALA A 6 -14.01 -92.72 29.32
CA ALA A 6 -13.80 -92.73 27.87
C ALA A 6 -14.81 -91.84 27.12
N GLN A 7 -16.10 -91.88 27.53
CA GLN A 7 -17.12 -90.99 26.96
C GLN A 7 -16.91 -89.51 27.32
N CYS A 8 -16.43 -89.21 28.54
CA CYS A 8 -16.09 -87.85 28.93
C CYS A 8 -14.88 -87.31 28.16
N SER A 9 -13.85 -88.12 27.94
CA SER A 9 -12.67 -87.75 27.14
C SER A 9 -13.02 -87.51 25.67
N ALA A 10 -13.87 -88.34 25.08
CA ALA A 10 -14.35 -88.16 23.72
C ALA A 10 -15.19 -86.86 23.58
N ARG A 11 -16.05 -86.57 24.57
CA ARG A 11 -16.82 -85.32 24.61
C ARG A 11 -15.93 -84.08 24.77
N LEU A 12 -14.88 -84.15 25.59
CA LEU A 12 -13.92 -83.06 25.77
C LEU A 12 -13.16 -82.75 24.48
N LEU A 13 -12.67 -83.77 23.77
CA LEU A 13 -12.01 -83.61 22.47
C LEU A 13 -12.93 -83.03 21.40
N GLN A 14 -14.22 -83.39 21.44
CA GLN A 14 -15.22 -82.87 20.53
C GLN A 14 -15.55 -81.41 20.84
N GLN A 15 -15.66 -81.05 22.12
CA GLN A 15 -15.81 -79.66 22.58
C GLN A 15 -14.58 -78.81 22.26
N GLU A 16 -13.36 -79.33 22.39
CA GLU A 16 -12.15 -78.58 22.01
C GLU A 16 -12.10 -78.29 20.51
N LYS A 17 -12.54 -79.24 19.67
CA LYS A 17 -12.67 -79.01 18.22
C LYS A 17 -13.75 -77.99 17.88
N GLU A 18 -14.90 -78.05 18.55
CA GLU A 18 -15.96 -77.05 18.41
C GLU A 18 -15.50 -75.66 18.84
N ILE A 19 -14.81 -75.56 19.98
CA ILE A 19 -14.26 -74.29 20.47
C ILE A 19 -13.27 -73.72 19.46
N LYS A 20 -12.35 -74.54 18.92
CA LYS A 20 -11.39 -74.11 17.88
C LYS A 20 -12.07 -73.68 16.58
N SER A 21 -13.10 -74.40 16.15
CA SER A 21 -13.87 -74.04 14.95
C SER A 21 -14.59 -72.71 15.16
N LEU A 22 -15.26 -72.54 16.29
CA LEU A 22 -15.98 -71.32 16.67
C LEU A 22 -15.01 -70.13 16.85
N THR A 23 -13.82 -70.32 17.41
CA THR A 23 -12.82 -69.23 17.49
C THR A 23 -12.32 -68.83 16.11
N ALA A 24 -12.02 -69.79 15.23
CA ALA A 24 -11.61 -69.51 13.85
C ALA A 24 -12.70 -68.83 13.03
N GLU A 25 -13.98 -69.16 13.29
CA GLU A 25 -15.13 -68.53 12.65
C GLU A 25 -15.42 -67.13 13.22
N ILE A 26 -15.26 -66.92 14.53
CA ILE A 26 -15.31 -65.59 15.16
C ILE A 26 -14.18 -64.69 14.64
N ASP A 27 -12.96 -65.21 14.44
CA ASP A 27 -11.84 -64.43 13.91
C ASP A 27 -12.05 -64.08 12.43
N ARG A 28 -12.63 -65.00 11.63
CA ARG A 28 -13.05 -64.69 10.26
C ARG A 28 -14.17 -63.65 10.21
N LEU A 29 -15.15 -63.74 11.10
CA LEU A 29 -16.28 -62.81 11.18
C LEU A 29 -15.87 -61.43 11.74
N LYS A 30 -14.92 -61.37 12.69
CA LYS A 30 -14.27 -60.12 13.13
C LYS A 30 -13.52 -59.44 12.00
N ASN A 31 -12.85 -60.22 11.14
CA ASN A 31 -12.15 -59.70 9.96
C ASN A 31 -13.11 -59.39 8.79
N CYS A 32 -14.34 -59.91 8.80
CA CYS A 32 -15.38 -59.68 7.78
C CYS A 32 -16.51 -58.74 8.23
N SER A 33 -16.32 -57.93 9.27
CA SER A 33 -17.15 -56.73 9.47
C SER A 33 -16.52 -55.57 8.70
N TYR A 34 -16.90 -55.46 7.43
CA TYR A 34 -16.70 -54.32 6.56
C TYR A 34 -17.16 -53.02 7.23
N LEU A 35 -16.22 -52.33 7.85
CA LEU A 35 -15.85 -50.93 7.62
C LEU A 35 -14.45 -50.79 8.19
N GLU A 36 -13.46 -51.10 7.36
CA GLU A 36 -12.04 -50.91 7.63
C GLU A 36 -11.84 -49.55 8.32
N ALA A 37 -11.32 -49.54 9.55
CA ALA A 37 -10.55 -48.41 10.03
C ALA A 37 -9.30 -48.39 9.13
N SER A 38 -9.43 -47.77 7.97
CA SER A 38 -8.34 -47.67 6.99
C SER A 38 -7.07 -47.19 7.71
N PRO A 39 -5.87 -47.68 7.34
CA PRO A 39 -4.60 -47.13 7.86
C PRO A 39 -4.48 -45.60 7.69
N SER A 40 -5.32 -45.01 6.82
CA SER A 40 -5.54 -43.57 6.71
C SER A 40 -6.17 -42.93 7.97
N LEU A 41 -7.08 -43.59 8.68
CA LEU A 41 -7.72 -43.06 9.89
C LEU A 41 -6.74 -42.93 11.08
N GLU A 42 -5.86 -43.91 11.27
CA GLU A 42 -4.80 -43.84 12.29
C GLU A 42 -3.76 -42.78 11.94
N GLN A 43 -3.34 -42.70 10.69
CA GLN A 43 -2.48 -41.62 10.20
C GLN A 43 -3.12 -40.24 10.41
N LEU A 44 -4.42 -40.09 10.11
CA LEU A 44 -5.17 -38.85 10.33
C LEU A 44 -5.28 -38.51 11.82
N ARG A 45 -5.41 -39.50 12.72
CA ARG A 45 -5.42 -39.28 14.18
C ARG A 45 -4.05 -38.83 14.69
N GLU A 46 -2.97 -39.47 14.23
CA GLU A 46 -1.62 -39.03 14.56
C GLU A 46 -1.30 -37.63 14.02
N GLU A 47 -1.71 -37.34 12.79
CA GLU A 47 -1.56 -36.02 12.19
C GLU A 47 -2.37 -34.97 12.98
N ASN A 48 -3.60 -35.29 13.38
CA ASN A 48 -4.41 -34.41 14.22
C ASN A 48 -3.73 -34.10 15.56
N LEU A 49 -3.13 -35.11 16.20
CA LEU A 49 -2.36 -34.93 17.44
C LEU A 49 -1.11 -34.07 17.22
N LYS A 50 -0.35 -34.33 16.15
CA LYS A 50 0.83 -33.51 15.77
C LYS A 50 0.45 -32.06 15.50
N LEU A 51 -0.65 -31.82 14.78
CA LEU A 51 -1.15 -30.48 14.48
C LEU A 51 -1.65 -29.76 15.73
N LYS A 52 -2.39 -30.43 16.62
CA LYS A 52 -2.81 -29.86 17.91
C LYS A 52 -1.61 -29.50 18.79
N TYR A 53 -0.60 -30.35 18.83
CA TYR A 53 0.64 -30.09 19.54
C TYR A 53 1.39 -28.87 18.96
N ARG A 54 1.55 -28.81 17.63
CA ARG A 54 2.15 -27.67 16.93
C ARG A 54 1.39 -26.37 17.19
N LEU A 55 0.05 -26.41 17.17
CA LEU A 55 -0.81 -25.27 17.45
C LEU A 55 -0.60 -24.75 18.88
N ASN A 56 -0.46 -25.64 19.86
CA ASN A 56 -0.15 -25.26 21.24
C ASN A 56 1.23 -24.63 21.39
N ILE A 57 2.26 -25.15 20.70
CA ILE A 57 3.59 -24.53 20.66
C ILE A 57 3.48 -23.12 20.07
N LEU A 58 2.84 -22.97 18.91
CA LEU A 58 2.68 -21.68 18.26
C LEU A 58 1.92 -20.67 19.13
N ARG A 59 0.88 -21.10 19.85
CA ARG A 59 0.18 -20.25 20.82
C ARG A 59 1.08 -19.78 21.95
N ARG A 60 1.91 -20.68 22.51
CA ARG A 60 2.88 -20.32 23.56
C ARG A 60 3.93 -19.34 23.04
N SER A 61 4.48 -19.60 21.86
CA SER A 61 5.43 -18.68 21.20
C SER A 61 4.79 -17.31 20.92
N LEU A 62 3.56 -17.27 20.42
CA LEU A 62 2.84 -16.02 20.18
C LEU A 62 2.60 -15.23 21.48
N GLN A 63 2.25 -15.92 22.56
CA GLN A 63 2.05 -15.29 23.87
C GLN A 63 3.36 -14.75 24.44
N ALA A 64 4.48 -15.45 24.22
CA ALA A 64 5.81 -15.00 24.63
C ALA A 64 6.25 -13.74 23.84
N GLU A 65 6.04 -13.71 22.51
CA GLU A 65 6.33 -12.54 21.68
C GLU A 65 5.42 -11.35 22.03
N ARG A 66 4.13 -11.58 22.28
CA ARG A 66 3.19 -10.52 22.69
C ARG A 66 3.54 -9.87 24.04
N LYS A 67 4.14 -10.62 24.96
CA LYS A 67 4.61 -10.10 26.26
C LYS A 67 5.89 -9.29 26.16
N ARG A 68 6.60 -9.33 25.02
CA ARG A 68 7.79 -8.49 24.85
C ARG A 68 7.35 -7.04 24.65
N PRO A 69 7.87 -6.09 25.44
CA PRO A 69 7.55 -4.69 25.27
C PRO A 69 8.05 -4.22 23.90
N THR A 70 7.12 -3.83 23.02
CA THR A 70 7.44 -3.31 21.70
C THR A 70 7.83 -1.84 21.78
N LYS A 71 8.93 -1.47 21.14
CA LYS A 71 9.36 -0.07 21.05
C LYS A 71 8.45 0.79 20.15
N ASN A 72 7.60 0.15 19.34
CA ASN A 72 6.84 0.81 18.27
C ASN A 72 5.38 1.03 18.70
N MET A 73 4.71 1.95 18.02
CA MET A 73 3.29 2.22 18.22
C MET A 73 2.42 1.02 17.86
N ILE A 74 1.27 0.90 18.50
CA ILE A 74 0.33 -0.20 18.29
C ILE A 74 -0.88 0.31 17.51
N ASN A 75 -1.29 -0.42 16.47
CA ASN A 75 -2.61 -0.20 15.85
C ASN A 75 -3.70 -0.77 16.76
N ILE A 76 -4.33 0.11 17.55
CA ILE A 76 -5.36 -0.26 18.52
C ILE A 76 -6.54 -0.95 17.82
N ASN A 77 -6.96 -0.48 16.64
CA ASN A 77 -8.08 -1.09 15.90
C ASN A 77 -7.76 -2.54 15.53
N SER A 78 -6.59 -2.82 14.96
CA SER A 78 -6.18 -4.20 14.62
C SER A 78 -6.08 -5.10 15.85
N ARG A 79 -5.58 -4.59 16.99
CA ARG A 79 -5.53 -5.37 18.25
C ARG A 79 -6.91 -5.66 18.80
N LEU A 80 -7.84 -4.70 18.74
CA LEU A 80 -9.22 -4.94 19.13
C LEU A 80 -9.89 -5.95 18.18
N GLN A 81 -9.64 -5.88 16.88
CA GLN A 81 -10.13 -6.87 15.91
C GLN A 81 -9.60 -8.29 16.22
N GLU A 82 -8.32 -8.43 16.55
CA GLU A 82 -7.75 -9.73 16.99
C GLU A 82 -8.44 -10.26 18.26
N LEU A 83 -8.68 -9.38 19.25
CA LEU A 83 -9.34 -9.76 20.51
C LEU A 83 -10.78 -10.17 20.30
N PHE A 84 -11.56 -9.37 19.56
CA PHE A 84 -12.93 -9.69 19.22
C PHE A 84 -13.00 -10.93 18.33
N GLY A 85 -12.04 -11.14 17.42
CA GLY A 85 -11.93 -12.36 16.62
C GLY A 85 -11.76 -13.61 17.48
N CYS A 86 -10.89 -13.56 18.49
CA CYS A 86 -10.75 -14.65 19.46
C CYS A 86 -12.03 -14.89 20.26
N ALA A 87 -12.67 -13.82 20.75
CA ALA A 87 -13.90 -13.91 21.54
C ALA A 87 -15.07 -14.47 20.71
N ILE A 88 -15.24 -14.00 19.47
CA ILE A 88 -16.29 -14.47 18.56
C ILE A 88 -16.05 -15.93 18.20
N LYS A 89 -14.81 -16.33 17.90
CA LYS A 89 -14.48 -17.74 17.59
C LYS A 89 -14.70 -18.67 18.78
N ALA A 90 -14.48 -18.17 20.00
CA ALA A 90 -14.77 -18.92 21.22
C ALA A 90 -16.29 -19.04 21.48
N ALA A 91 -17.05 -17.96 21.27
CA ALA A 91 -18.50 -17.93 21.45
C ALA A 91 -19.26 -18.71 20.36
N TYR A 92 -18.76 -18.69 19.12
CA TYR A 92 -19.38 -19.31 17.95
C TYR A 92 -18.33 -20.03 17.09
N PRO A 93 -17.90 -21.25 17.49
CA PRO A 93 -16.88 -22.01 16.78
C PRO A 93 -17.30 -22.44 15.37
N ASP A 94 -18.61 -22.58 15.13
CA ASP A 94 -19.19 -23.03 13.86
C ASP A 94 -19.37 -21.90 12.81
N LEU A 95 -18.98 -20.66 13.14
CA LEU A 95 -18.96 -19.55 12.19
C LEU A 95 -17.60 -19.44 11.51
N GLU A 96 -17.60 -19.59 10.19
CA GLU A 96 -16.45 -19.28 9.35
C GLU A 96 -16.45 -17.78 8.99
N ASN A 97 -15.30 -17.13 9.22
CA ASN A 97 -15.03 -15.73 8.87
C ASN A 97 -16.14 -14.71 9.24
N PRO A 98 -16.49 -14.58 10.54
CA PRO A 98 -17.45 -13.58 10.98
C PRO A 98 -16.92 -12.15 10.71
N PRO A 99 -17.81 -11.18 10.44
CA PRO A 99 -17.41 -9.80 10.22
C PRO A 99 -16.82 -9.21 11.50
N LEU A 100 -15.60 -8.65 11.40
CA LEU A 100 -14.91 -7.97 12.49
C LEU A 100 -14.92 -6.47 12.23
N VAL A 101 -16.00 -5.81 12.62
CA VAL A 101 -16.19 -4.37 12.37
C VAL A 101 -15.92 -3.61 13.66
N VAL A 102 -14.70 -3.12 13.80
CA VAL A 102 -14.30 -2.24 14.91
C VAL A 102 -13.99 -0.85 14.36
N THR A 103 -14.64 0.17 14.92
CA THR A 103 -14.52 1.56 14.49
C THR A 103 -14.28 2.48 15.69
N PRO A 104 -13.50 3.57 15.54
CA PRO A 104 -13.40 4.58 16.58
C PRO A 104 -14.75 5.27 16.78
N SER A 105 -15.11 5.51 18.04
CA SER A 105 -16.33 6.22 18.42
C SER A 105 -16.12 7.73 18.27
N GLN A 106 -17.09 8.43 17.68
CA GLN A 106 -17.01 9.89 17.48
C GLN A 106 -17.40 10.69 18.74
N GLN A 107 -18.15 10.07 19.65
CA GLN A 107 -18.63 10.73 20.86
C GLN A 107 -18.18 9.93 22.09
N PRO A 108 -17.63 10.59 23.13
CA PRO A 108 -17.18 9.93 24.36
C PRO A 108 -18.28 9.12 25.08
N LYS A 109 -19.55 9.48 24.87
CA LYS A 109 -20.71 8.75 25.41
C LYS A 109 -20.79 7.29 24.93
N PHE A 110 -20.24 6.99 23.76
CA PHE A 110 -20.21 5.64 23.19
C PHE A 110 -18.85 4.95 23.36
N GLY A 111 -18.04 5.40 24.32
CA GLY A 111 -16.68 4.91 24.53
C GLY A 111 -15.68 5.44 23.50
N ASP A 112 -14.52 4.81 23.46
CA ASP A 112 -13.41 5.17 22.56
C ASP A 112 -13.51 4.42 21.24
N TYR A 113 -13.94 3.15 21.29
CA TYR A 113 -14.15 2.29 20.14
C TYR A 113 -15.51 1.59 20.22
N GLN A 114 -16.03 1.19 19.07
CA GLN A 114 -17.26 0.44 18.96
C GLN A 114 -17.06 -0.79 18.07
N CYS A 115 -17.57 -1.93 18.53
CA CYS A 115 -17.60 -3.19 17.77
C CYS A 115 -19.04 -3.48 17.32
N ASN A 116 -19.23 -3.53 16.00
CA ASN A 116 -20.53 -3.65 15.32
C ASN A 116 -20.77 -5.06 14.75
N SER A 117 -19.92 -6.02 15.14
CA SER A 117 -19.89 -7.39 14.61
C SER A 117 -21.15 -8.19 14.94
N ALA A 118 -21.82 -7.89 16.06
CA ALA A 118 -22.99 -8.66 16.51
C ALA A 118 -24.17 -8.63 15.54
N MET A 119 -24.37 -7.51 14.84
CA MET A 119 -25.43 -7.38 13.82
C MET A 119 -25.14 -8.26 12.60
N GLY A 120 -23.90 -8.27 12.12
CA GLY A 120 -23.50 -9.11 10.98
C GLY A 120 -23.57 -10.61 11.33
N ILE A 121 -23.16 -10.98 12.54
CA ILE A 121 -23.27 -12.36 13.03
C ILE A 121 -24.76 -12.78 13.14
N SER A 122 -25.65 -11.91 13.63
CA SER A 122 -27.09 -12.20 13.67
C SER A 122 -27.66 -12.48 12.28
N GLN A 123 -27.25 -11.72 11.26
CA GLN A 123 -27.66 -11.95 9.87
C GLN A 123 -27.15 -13.30 9.33
N MET A 124 -25.89 -13.66 9.63
CA MET A 124 -25.32 -14.96 9.26
C MET A 124 -26.02 -16.13 9.95
N LEU A 125 -26.32 -16.02 11.24
CA LEU A 125 -27.05 -17.04 11.99
C LEU A 125 -28.49 -17.18 11.49
N LYS A 126 -29.14 -16.07 11.13
CA LYS A 126 -30.47 -16.09 10.51
C LYS A 126 -30.47 -16.83 9.18
N ALA A 127 -29.40 -16.74 8.40
CA ALA A 127 -29.25 -17.51 7.16
C ALA A 127 -29.09 -19.02 7.40
N LYS A 128 -28.60 -19.41 8.58
CA LYS A 128 -28.54 -20.80 9.07
C LYS A 128 -29.79 -21.22 9.87
N GLU A 129 -30.91 -20.51 9.69
CA GLU A 129 -32.19 -20.71 10.39
C GLU A 129 -32.16 -20.54 11.92
N GLN A 130 -31.09 -19.98 12.49
CA GLN A 130 -30.99 -19.66 13.91
C GLN A 130 -31.32 -18.18 14.15
N LYS A 131 -32.46 -17.91 14.80
CA LYS A 131 -32.86 -16.55 15.18
C LYS A 131 -32.31 -16.21 16.55
N VAL A 132 -31.15 -15.55 16.59
CA VAL A 132 -30.55 -15.02 17.83
C VAL A 132 -30.55 -13.50 17.77
N SER A 133 -30.97 -12.85 18.86
CA SER A 133 -31.00 -11.39 18.92
C SER A 133 -29.57 -10.83 18.90
N PRO A 134 -29.29 -9.72 18.18
CA PRO A 134 -27.93 -9.17 18.15
C PRO A 134 -27.42 -8.75 19.54
N ARG A 135 -28.32 -8.43 20.46
CA ARG A 135 -27.98 -8.13 21.86
C ARG A 135 -27.49 -9.36 22.62
N GLU A 136 -28.16 -10.50 22.48
CA GLU A 136 -27.68 -11.78 23.05
C GLU A 136 -26.33 -12.17 22.47
N ILE A 137 -26.11 -11.95 21.17
CA ILE A 137 -24.82 -12.20 20.53
C ILE A 137 -23.74 -11.30 21.14
N ALA A 138 -24.02 -10.01 21.33
CA ALA A 138 -23.11 -9.08 21.97
C ALA A 138 -22.77 -9.50 23.40
N GLU A 139 -23.77 -9.91 24.19
CA GLU A 139 -23.59 -10.42 25.56
C GLU A 139 -22.75 -11.71 25.59
N ASN A 140 -22.94 -12.59 24.62
CA ASN A 140 -22.15 -13.81 24.54
C ASN A 140 -20.70 -13.53 24.15
N ILE A 141 -20.47 -12.59 23.23
CA ILE A 141 -19.12 -12.14 22.84
C ILE A 141 -18.41 -11.50 24.03
N THR A 142 -19.08 -10.62 24.80
CA THR A 142 -18.45 -9.95 25.94
C THR A 142 -18.09 -10.91 27.07
N LYS A 143 -18.89 -11.96 27.31
CA LYS A 143 -18.57 -13.02 28.28
C LYS A 143 -17.34 -13.85 27.89
N HIS A 144 -17.10 -14.02 26.59
CA HIS A 144 -15.97 -14.78 26.05
C HIS A 144 -14.76 -13.89 25.69
N LEU A 145 -14.76 -12.63 26.12
CA LEU A 145 -13.58 -11.77 25.95
C LEU A 145 -12.42 -12.30 26.79
N PRO A 146 -11.25 -12.55 26.19
CA PRO A 146 -10.07 -12.95 26.96
C PRO A 146 -9.56 -11.79 27.81
N ASN A 147 -8.92 -12.12 28.94
CA ASN A 147 -8.18 -11.14 29.75
C ASN A 147 -7.16 -10.41 28.88
N ASN A 148 -7.17 -9.08 28.97
CA ASN A 148 -6.34 -8.22 28.14
C ASN A 148 -5.88 -6.99 28.94
N GLU A 149 -4.83 -6.34 28.43
CA GLU A 149 -4.20 -5.18 29.06
C GLU A 149 -4.82 -3.85 28.60
N TYR A 150 -5.70 -3.89 27.59
CA TYR A 150 -6.15 -2.69 26.85
C TYR A 150 -7.51 -2.18 27.29
N ILE A 151 -8.45 -3.06 27.61
CA ILE A 151 -9.87 -2.74 27.83
C ILE A 151 -10.13 -2.57 29.33
N ASP A 152 -10.74 -1.45 29.70
CA ASP A 152 -11.17 -1.20 31.08
C ASP A 152 -12.55 -1.79 31.31
N ARG A 153 -13.50 -1.39 30.46
CA ARG A 153 -14.87 -1.89 30.47
C ARG A 153 -15.47 -1.94 29.07
N VAL A 154 -16.47 -2.82 28.93
CA VAL A 154 -17.31 -2.96 27.74
C VAL A 154 -18.75 -2.73 28.11
N GLU A 155 -19.46 -1.97 27.28
CA GLU A 155 -20.87 -1.64 27.49
C GLU A 155 -21.66 -2.01 26.24
N ILE A 156 -22.81 -2.66 26.42
CA ILE A 156 -23.69 -3.03 25.31
C ILE A 156 -24.76 -1.95 25.17
N ALA A 157 -24.80 -1.31 24.01
CA ALA A 157 -25.74 -0.24 23.70
C ALA A 157 -26.67 -0.61 22.53
N GLY A 158 -27.91 -0.11 22.61
CA GLY A 158 -28.89 -0.23 21.53
C GLY A 158 -29.19 -1.69 21.14
N PRO A 159 -29.25 -2.02 19.84
CA PRO A 159 -29.63 -3.34 19.34
C PRO A 159 -28.55 -4.42 19.50
N GLY A 160 -27.31 -4.05 19.81
CA GLY A 160 -26.17 -4.97 19.88
C GLY A 160 -24.81 -4.31 19.60
N PHE A 161 -24.68 -3.01 19.84
CA PHE A 161 -23.40 -2.32 19.74
C PHE A 161 -22.56 -2.60 20.98
N ILE A 162 -21.29 -2.94 20.79
CA ILE A 162 -20.35 -3.15 21.91
C ILE A 162 -19.43 -1.92 21.97
N ASN A 163 -19.69 -1.03 22.92
CA ASN A 163 -18.85 0.13 23.21
C ASN A 163 -17.67 -0.32 24.09
N VAL A 164 -16.48 0.16 23.77
CA VAL A 164 -15.22 -0.21 24.41
C VAL A 164 -14.58 1.04 24.99
N HIS A 165 -14.25 0.98 26.28
CA HIS A 165 -13.47 1.99 26.98
C HIS A 165 -12.06 1.47 27.23
N LEU A 166 -11.06 2.27 26.84
CA LEU A 166 -9.66 1.93 27.01
C LEU A 166 -9.18 2.17 28.44
N ARG A 167 -8.23 1.35 28.89
CA ARG A 167 -7.53 1.56 30.17
C ARG A 167 -6.66 2.80 30.09
N LYS A 168 -6.73 3.64 31.13
CA LYS A 168 -5.88 4.84 31.27
C LYS A 168 -4.40 4.48 31.35
N ASP A 169 -4.06 3.41 32.09
CA ASP A 169 -2.69 2.92 32.23
C ASP A 169 -2.10 2.57 30.85
N PHE A 170 -2.84 1.83 30.03
CA PHE A 170 -2.42 1.47 28.68
C PHE A 170 -2.19 2.71 27.80
N VAL A 171 -3.10 3.68 27.81
CA VAL A 171 -2.94 4.91 27.01
C VAL A 171 -1.72 5.69 27.48
N SER A 172 -1.51 5.80 28.80
CA SER A 172 -0.35 6.46 29.39
C SER A 172 0.95 5.78 28.95
N GLU A 173 1.02 4.45 29.04
CA GLU A 173 2.21 3.68 28.61
C GLU A 173 2.54 3.89 27.13
N GLN A 174 1.53 3.95 26.25
CA GLN A 174 1.75 4.22 24.83
C GLN A 174 2.24 5.65 24.57
N LEU A 175 1.72 6.64 25.30
CA LEU A 175 2.20 8.02 25.24
C LEU A 175 3.64 8.14 25.77
N THR A 176 4.00 7.39 26.80
CA THR A 176 5.39 7.31 27.26
C THR A 176 6.28 6.65 26.21
N ASN A 177 5.79 5.59 25.56
CA ASN A 177 6.53 4.86 24.54
C ASN A 177 6.87 5.73 23.32
N LEU A 178 5.88 6.50 22.81
CA LEU A 178 6.10 7.39 21.66
C LEU A 178 7.08 8.52 21.98
N LEU A 179 7.11 9.01 23.23
CA LEU A 179 8.03 10.07 23.63
C LEU A 179 9.47 9.55 23.78
N VAL A 180 9.66 8.32 24.27
CA VAL A 180 10.99 7.74 24.50
C VAL A 180 11.61 7.17 23.23
N ASN A 181 10.82 6.47 22.40
CA ASN A 181 11.31 5.78 21.21
C ASN A 181 11.03 6.55 19.90
N GLY A 182 10.30 7.65 19.97
CA GLY A 182 9.84 8.40 18.81
C GLY A 182 8.56 7.85 18.19
N VAL A 183 7.99 8.63 17.25
CA VAL A 183 6.78 8.25 16.51
C VAL A 183 7.18 7.29 15.39
N GLN A 184 7.06 5.98 15.65
CA GLN A 184 7.42 4.92 14.71
C GLN A 184 6.32 3.87 14.63
N LEU A 185 6.00 3.47 13.39
CA LEU A 185 5.10 2.35 13.12
C LEU A 185 5.80 1.00 13.34
N PRO A 186 5.04 -0.08 13.61
CA PRO A 186 5.57 -1.42 13.50
C PRO A 186 5.97 -1.68 12.04
N VAL A 187 7.10 -2.36 11.81
CA VAL A 187 7.52 -2.73 10.45
C VAL A 187 6.50 -3.72 9.90
N LEU A 188 5.71 -3.30 8.92
CA LEU A 188 4.64 -4.11 8.33
C LEU A 188 5.10 -4.90 7.10
N GLY A 189 6.04 -4.32 6.34
CA GLY A 189 6.41 -4.78 5.00
C GLY A 189 7.82 -5.33 4.91
N GLU A 190 8.29 -6.11 5.89
CA GLU A 190 9.65 -6.66 5.86
C GLU A 190 9.86 -7.44 4.55
N ASN A 191 10.75 -6.92 3.68
CA ASN A 191 11.06 -7.42 2.34
C ASN A 191 9.95 -7.31 1.27
N GLU A 192 8.89 -6.55 1.50
CA GLU A 192 7.91 -6.26 0.45
C GLU A 192 8.31 -5.03 -0.37
N LYS A 193 8.31 -5.18 -1.69
CA LYS A 193 8.65 -4.09 -2.62
C LYS A 193 7.40 -3.44 -3.19
N VAL A 194 7.35 -2.12 -3.08
CA VAL A 194 6.27 -1.27 -3.59
C VAL A 194 6.82 -0.37 -4.66
N ILE A 195 6.23 -0.40 -5.85
CA ILE A 195 6.55 0.53 -6.92
C ILE A 195 5.46 1.58 -6.98
N VAL A 196 5.84 2.85 -6.96
CA VAL A 196 4.91 3.98 -7.12
C VAL A 196 5.31 4.71 -8.39
N ASP A 197 4.41 4.71 -9.38
CA ASP A 197 4.54 5.44 -10.65
C ASP A 197 3.76 6.75 -10.55
N PHE A 198 4.46 7.87 -10.60
CA PHE A 198 3.89 9.19 -10.42
C PHE A 198 4.72 10.31 -11.06
N SER A 199 4.15 11.50 -11.15
CA SER A 199 4.65 12.68 -11.87
C SER A 199 4.54 12.56 -13.38
N SER A 200 5.30 11.63 -13.97
CA SER A 200 5.26 11.18 -15.38
C SER A 200 4.96 12.29 -16.41
N PRO A 201 5.71 13.41 -16.42
CA PRO A 201 5.53 14.47 -17.41
C PRO A 201 6.02 14.03 -18.80
N ASN A 202 5.48 14.66 -19.83
CA ASN A 202 5.95 14.50 -21.20
C ASN A 202 7.14 15.42 -21.46
N ILE A 203 8.25 14.87 -21.92
CA ILE A 203 9.43 15.65 -22.33
C ILE A 203 9.03 16.62 -23.46
N ALA A 204 9.62 17.82 -23.49
CA ALA A 204 9.33 18.89 -24.43
C ALA A 204 7.91 19.49 -24.38
N LYS A 205 7.10 19.11 -23.39
CA LYS A 205 5.85 19.79 -23.04
C LYS A 205 5.94 20.33 -21.62
N GLU A 206 5.27 21.45 -21.38
CA GLU A 206 5.20 22.01 -20.04
C GLU A 206 4.49 21.06 -19.07
N MET A 207 5.08 20.90 -17.90
CA MET A 207 4.42 20.25 -16.79
C MET A 207 3.25 21.13 -16.34
N HIS A 208 2.03 20.59 -16.40
CA HIS A 208 0.82 21.26 -15.96
C HIS A 208 0.34 20.78 -14.59
N VAL A 209 -0.65 21.48 -14.02
CA VAL A 209 -1.27 21.18 -12.70
C VAL A 209 -1.79 19.74 -12.53
N GLY A 210 -2.16 19.05 -13.62
CA GLY A 210 -2.49 17.62 -13.57
C GLY A 210 -1.32 16.73 -13.17
N HIS A 211 -0.11 17.00 -13.67
CA HIS A 211 1.10 16.28 -13.26
C HIS A 211 1.44 16.63 -11.82
N LEU A 212 1.29 17.90 -11.42
CA LEU A 212 1.52 18.33 -10.03
C LEU A 212 0.68 17.51 -9.02
N ARG A 213 -0.60 17.24 -9.31
CA ARG A 213 -1.42 16.38 -8.44
C ARG A 213 -0.83 14.97 -8.31
N SER A 214 -0.47 14.36 -9.44
CA SER A 214 0.21 13.06 -9.44
C SER A 214 1.50 13.11 -8.62
N THR A 215 2.30 14.15 -8.80
CA THR A 215 3.56 14.40 -8.10
C THR A 215 3.37 14.46 -6.57
N ILE A 216 2.41 15.24 -6.09
CA ILE A 216 2.15 15.42 -4.65
C ILE A 216 1.54 14.16 -4.01
N ILE A 217 0.52 13.58 -4.66
CA ILE A 217 -0.17 12.38 -4.15
C ILE A 217 0.79 11.19 -4.15
N GLY A 218 1.53 10.99 -5.24
CA GLY A 218 2.48 9.89 -5.38
C GLY A 218 3.63 9.97 -4.38
N GLU A 219 4.17 11.16 -4.13
CA GLU A 219 5.22 11.32 -3.12
C GLU A 219 4.68 11.08 -1.70
N SER A 220 3.49 11.60 -1.38
CA SER A 220 2.85 11.34 -0.09
C SER A 220 2.60 9.85 0.15
N MET A 221 2.16 9.13 -0.87
CA MET A 221 2.01 7.67 -0.80
C MET A 221 3.34 6.96 -0.66
N SER A 222 4.37 7.38 -1.39
CA SER A 222 5.72 6.81 -1.30
C SER A 222 6.28 6.92 0.12
N ARG A 223 6.22 8.12 0.71
CA ARG A 223 6.64 8.35 2.11
C ARG A 223 5.81 7.55 3.11
N LEU A 224 4.51 7.35 2.87
CA LEU A 224 3.66 6.51 3.72
C LEU A 224 4.12 5.04 3.73
N PHE A 225 4.44 4.48 2.55
CA PHE A 225 4.94 3.11 2.46
C PHE A 225 6.33 2.96 3.08
N GLU A 226 7.22 3.93 2.89
CA GLU A 226 8.53 3.94 3.56
C GLU A 226 8.40 4.01 5.07
N PHE A 227 7.52 4.88 5.59
CA PHE A 227 7.25 4.98 7.02
C PHE A 227 6.64 3.70 7.61
N ALA A 228 5.91 2.92 6.80
CA ALA A 228 5.41 1.60 7.17
C ALA A 228 6.45 0.46 7.02
N GLY A 229 7.66 0.77 6.55
CA GLY A 229 8.78 -0.16 6.44
C GLY A 229 8.84 -0.98 5.14
N TYR A 230 8.17 -0.54 4.07
CA TYR A 230 8.26 -1.17 2.75
C TYR A 230 9.48 -0.67 1.97
N ASN A 231 10.00 -1.49 1.05
CA ASN A 231 11.01 -1.05 0.08
C ASN A 231 10.32 -0.35 -1.10
N VAL A 232 10.40 0.99 -1.13
CA VAL A 232 9.69 1.80 -2.13
C VAL A 232 10.60 2.21 -3.27
N LEU A 233 10.20 1.85 -4.49
CA LEU A 233 10.82 2.32 -5.73
C LEU A 233 9.92 3.38 -6.35
N ARG A 234 10.38 4.63 -6.33
CA ARG A 234 9.71 5.78 -6.95
C ARG A 234 10.09 5.87 -8.42
N LEU A 235 9.14 5.63 -9.32
CA LEU A 235 9.38 5.69 -10.76
C LEU A 235 8.71 6.91 -11.37
N ASN A 236 9.49 7.67 -12.14
CA ASN A 236 9.00 8.73 -12.99
C ASN A 236 8.92 8.21 -14.44
N HIS A 237 7.72 7.86 -14.89
CA HIS A 237 7.48 7.29 -16.22
C HIS A 237 7.32 8.40 -17.26
N VAL A 238 8.43 9.08 -17.55
CA VAL A 238 8.46 10.22 -18.46
C VAL A 238 8.11 9.83 -19.90
N GLY A 239 7.34 10.68 -20.57
CA GLY A 239 6.99 10.54 -21.98
C GLY A 239 8.14 11.01 -22.88
N ASP A 240 9.21 10.22 -22.93
CA ASP A 240 10.46 10.50 -23.66
C ASP A 240 10.56 9.76 -25.01
N TRP A 241 9.49 9.06 -25.43
CA TRP A 241 9.50 8.22 -26.63
C TRP A 241 8.31 8.46 -27.58
N GLY A 242 7.91 9.72 -27.76
CA GLY A 242 6.81 10.07 -28.66
C GLY A 242 7.24 10.54 -30.06
N THR A 243 6.28 10.58 -30.99
CA THR A 243 6.52 11.09 -32.36
C THR A 243 6.88 12.58 -32.38
N GLN A 244 6.62 13.32 -31.30
CA GLN A 244 7.03 14.71 -31.14
C GLN A 244 8.55 14.92 -31.23
N PHE A 245 9.37 13.91 -30.90
CA PHE A 245 10.82 14.05 -30.96
C PHE A 245 11.33 14.19 -32.39
N GLY A 246 10.63 13.62 -33.39
CA GLY A 246 11.01 13.77 -34.79
C GLY A 246 11.05 15.23 -35.25
N MET A 247 10.01 16.00 -34.92
CA MET A 247 9.96 17.43 -35.26
C MET A 247 10.96 18.25 -34.44
N LEU A 248 11.20 17.89 -33.18
CA LEU A 248 12.17 18.59 -32.33
C LEU A 248 13.60 18.39 -32.82
N ILE A 249 13.96 17.16 -33.19
CA ILE A 249 15.29 16.83 -33.72
C ILE A 249 15.52 17.47 -35.08
N ALA A 250 14.53 17.38 -36.00
CA ALA A 250 14.63 18.04 -37.30
C ALA A 250 14.77 19.57 -37.15
N HIS A 251 14.08 20.16 -36.18
CA HIS A 251 14.24 21.59 -35.87
C HIS A 251 15.60 21.90 -35.26
N LEU A 252 16.13 21.02 -34.40
CA LEU A 252 17.44 21.19 -33.77
C LEU A 252 18.56 21.20 -34.81
N GLN A 253 18.49 20.29 -35.79
CA GLN A 253 19.46 20.21 -36.89
C GLN A 253 19.49 21.51 -37.71
N ASP A 254 18.34 22.12 -37.97
CA ASP A 254 18.25 23.36 -38.74
C ASP A 254 18.71 24.59 -37.94
N LYS A 255 18.38 24.65 -36.64
CA LYS A 255 18.65 25.82 -35.79
C LYS A 255 20.08 25.82 -35.24
N PHE A 256 20.61 24.64 -34.95
CA PHE A 256 21.93 24.43 -34.38
C PHE A 256 22.63 23.29 -35.13
N PRO A 257 23.18 23.55 -36.33
CA PRO A 257 23.87 22.51 -37.11
C PRO A 257 25.07 21.90 -36.35
N ASP A 258 25.65 22.65 -35.42
CA ASP A 258 26.81 22.25 -34.62
C ASP A 258 26.43 21.54 -33.29
N TYR A 259 25.18 21.08 -33.13
CA TYR A 259 24.72 20.43 -31.89
C TYR A 259 25.55 19.18 -31.49
N LEU A 260 26.26 18.58 -32.46
CA LEU A 260 27.14 17.44 -32.22
C LEU A 260 28.42 17.80 -31.48
N THR A 261 28.87 19.06 -31.57
CA THR A 261 30.14 19.53 -30.99
C THR A 261 29.92 20.56 -29.89
N VAL A 262 28.91 21.42 -30.00
CA VAL A 262 28.60 22.47 -29.05
C VAL A 262 27.24 22.22 -28.42
N SER A 263 27.16 22.29 -27.09
CA SER A 263 25.87 22.17 -26.40
C SER A 263 24.97 23.35 -26.80
N PRO A 264 23.80 23.10 -27.39
CA PRO A 264 22.93 24.16 -27.89
C PRO A 264 22.31 24.93 -26.72
N PRO A 265 22.28 26.28 -26.76
CA PRO A 265 21.61 27.10 -25.75
C PRO A 265 20.10 27.09 -25.98
N ILE A 266 19.45 25.97 -25.66
CA ILE A 266 17.99 25.86 -25.73
C ILE A 266 17.43 26.50 -24.47
N GLY A 267 17.01 27.77 -24.57
CA GLY A 267 16.48 28.53 -23.44
C GLY A 267 15.11 28.06 -22.98
N ASP A 268 14.08 28.28 -23.82
CA ASP A 268 12.69 27.88 -23.53
C ASP A 268 12.29 26.72 -24.46
N LEU A 269 12.11 25.54 -23.87
CA LEU A 269 11.73 24.33 -24.58
C LEU A 269 10.33 24.44 -25.22
N GLN A 270 9.44 25.21 -24.62
CA GLN A 270 8.09 25.43 -25.14
C GLN A 270 8.13 26.30 -26.40
N ALA A 271 8.96 27.36 -26.40
CA ALA A 271 9.16 28.18 -27.58
C ALA A 271 9.71 27.32 -28.73
N PHE A 272 10.70 26.47 -28.42
CA PHE A 272 11.27 25.53 -29.39
C PHE A 272 10.24 24.49 -29.90
N TYR A 273 9.37 24.00 -29.03
CA TYR A 273 8.25 23.13 -29.43
C TYR A 273 7.22 23.85 -30.30
N LYS A 274 6.83 25.09 -29.96
CA LYS A 274 5.89 25.90 -30.76
C LYS A 274 6.46 26.24 -32.14
N GLU A 275 7.76 26.55 -32.22
CA GLU A 275 8.48 26.79 -33.48
C GLU A 275 8.51 25.52 -34.36
N SER A 276 8.95 24.39 -33.81
CA SER A 276 8.99 23.12 -34.53
C SER A 276 7.60 22.66 -34.97
N LYS A 277 6.57 22.85 -34.13
CA LYS A 277 5.18 22.52 -34.48
C LYS A 277 4.65 23.39 -35.61
N LYS A 278 4.94 24.70 -35.61
CA LYS A 278 4.58 25.60 -36.71
C LYS A 278 5.19 25.14 -38.02
N ARG A 279 6.48 24.80 -38.03
CA ARG A 279 7.17 24.28 -39.22
C ARG A 279 6.61 22.94 -39.68
N PHE A 280 6.27 22.05 -38.75
CA PHE A 280 5.62 20.77 -39.05
C PHE A 280 4.27 20.92 -39.77
N ASP A 281 3.50 21.96 -39.44
CA ASP A 281 2.20 22.20 -40.03
C ASP A 281 2.28 23.00 -41.35
N THR A 282 3.36 23.76 -41.58
CA THR A 282 3.51 24.61 -42.78
C THR A 282 4.44 24.07 -43.87
N GLU A 283 5.45 23.26 -43.52
CA GLU A 283 6.50 22.80 -44.43
C GLU A 283 6.40 21.28 -44.66
N GLU A 284 6.02 20.84 -45.87
CA GLU A 284 5.91 19.41 -46.20
C GLU A 284 7.27 18.67 -46.16
N GLU A 285 8.34 19.30 -46.63
CA GLU A 285 9.69 18.72 -46.58
C GLU A 285 10.19 18.56 -45.13
N PHE A 286 9.85 19.49 -44.24
CA PHE A 286 10.13 19.35 -42.82
C PHE A 286 9.35 18.20 -42.20
N LYS A 287 8.09 18.02 -42.60
CA LYS A 287 7.25 16.91 -42.12
C LYS A 287 7.82 15.55 -42.50
N LYS A 288 8.31 15.38 -43.74
CA LYS A 288 8.99 14.15 -44.17
C LYS A 288 10.25 13.88 -43.35
N ARG A 289 11.13 14.88 -43.20
CA ARG A 289 12.34 14.78 -42.37
C ARG A 289 12.03 14.45 -40.92
N ALA A 290 10.97 15.02 -40.36
CA ALA A 290 10.54 14.74 -38.99
C ALA A 290 10.17 13.24 -38.82
N TYR A 291 9.43 12.65 -39.77
CA TYR A 291 9.14 11.21 -39.73
C TYR A 291 10.40 10.35 -39.91
N GLU A 292 11.29 10.72 -40.82
CA GLU A 292 12.59 10.05 -41.00
C GLU A 292 13.42 10.09 -39.72
N CYS A 293 13.46 11.23 -39.02
CA CYS A 293 14.15 11.37 -37.74
C CYS A 293 13.58 10.44 -36.67
N VAL A 294 12.25 10.21 -36.63
CA VAL A 294 11.67 9.21 -35.70
C VAL A 294 12.15 7.81 -36.01
N VAL A 295 12.20 7.42 -37.29
CA VAL A 295 12.70 6.10 -37.70
C VAL A 295 14.19 5.94 -37.39
N LEU A 296 14.98 6.99 -37.59
CA LEU A 296 16.40 7.03 -37.24
C LEU A 296 16.63 6.96 -35.72
N LEU A 297 15.77 7.59 -34.93
CA LEU A 297 15.80 7.51 -33.47
C LEU A 297 15.49 6.08 -33.01
N GLN A 298 14.47 5.44 -33.59
CA GLN A 298 14.10 4.07 -33.26
C GLN A 298 15.16 3.04 -33.68
N SER A 299 15.90 3.32 -34.75
CA SER A 299 17.04 2.50 -35.17
C SER A 299 18.35 2.77 -34.40
N LYS A 300 18.28 3.62 -33.35
CA LYS A 300 19.40 3.96 -32.44
C LYS A 300 20.59 4.59 -33.18
N ASN A 301 20.32 5.46 -34.16
CA ASN A 301 21.38 6.21 -34.83
C ASN A 301 22.13 7.12 -33.81
N PRO A 302 23.48 7.05 -33.72
CA PRO A 302 24.25 7.79 -32.71
C PRO A 302 24.05 9.31 -32.72
N ASP A 303 23.95 9.92 -33.90
CA ASP A 303 23.85 11.38 -34.05
C ASP A 303 22.47 11.86 -33.58
N ILE A 304 21.43 11.14 -33.98
CA ILE A 304 20.04 11.40 -33.60
C ILE A 304 19.81 11.12 -32.10
N MET A 305 20.42 10.06 -31.56
CA MET A 305 20.40 9.78 -30.12
C MET A 305 21.07 10.89 -29.31
N LYS A 306 22.16 11.48 -29.84
CA LYS A 306 22.81 12.62 -29.19
C LYS A 306 21.91 13.86 -29.18
N ALA A 307 21.22 14.15 -30.29
CA ALA A 307 20.21 15.21 -30.33
C ALA A 307 19.10 14.99 -29.31
N TRP A 308 18.59 13.76 -29.22
CA TRP A 308 17.54 13.38 -28.28
C TRP A 308 17.97 13.55 -26.82
N ASN A 309 19.18 13.09 -26.46
CA ASN A 309 19.73 13.25 -25.11
C ASN A 309 19.82 14.72 -24.72
N LEU A 310 20.32 15.59 -25.61
CA LEU A 310 20.42 17.04 -25.34
C LEU A 310 19.04 17.66 -25.06
N ILE A 311 18.01 17.30 -25.83
CA ILE A 311 16.64 17.78 -25.61
C ILE A 311 16.07 17.28 -24.27
N CYS A 312 16.35 16.02 -23.93
CA CYS A 312 15.92 15.43 -22.67
C CYS A 312 16.64 16.09 -21.49
N ASP A 313 17.93 16.38 -21.59
CA ASP A 313 18.73 16.98 -20.53
C ASP A 313 18.22 18.37 -20.16
N VAL A 314 17.88 19.21 -21.14
CA VAL A 314 17.28 20.53 -20.85
C VAL A 314 15.93 20.37 -20.15
N SER A 315 15.09 19.40 -20.56
CA SER A 315 13.83 19.12 -19.85
C SER A 315 14.06 18.63 -18.42
N ARG A 316 15.07 17.78 -18.21
CA ARG A 316 15.44 17.25 -16.89
C ARG A 316 15.88 18.37 -15.95
N GLU A 317 16.66 19.32 -16.42
CA GLU A 317 17.07 20.49 -15.61
C GLU A 317 15.86 21.31 -15.16
N GLU A 318 14.86 21.53 -16.03
CA GLU A 318 13.63 22.22 -15.67
C GLU A 318 12.79 21.43 -14.66
N PHE A 319 12.65 20.11 -14.85
CA PHE A 319 11.91 19.27 -13.90
C PHE A 319 12.61 19.14 -12.55
N ASN A 320 13.94 19.06 -12.53
CA ASN A 320 14.71 18.99 -11.30
C ASN A 320 14.52 20.25 -10.45
N LYS A 321 14.44 21.45 -11.04
CA LYS A 321 14.09 22.67 -10.29
C LYS A 321 12.74 22.56 -9.58
N ILE A 322 11.76 21.95 -10.24
CA ILE A 322 10.42 21.72 -9.66
C ILE A 322 10.49 20.66 -8.56
N TYR A 323 11.21 19.56 -8.78
CA TYR A 323 11.36 18.49 -7.80
C TYR A 323 12.15 18.93 -6.57
N ASP A 324 13.20 19.72 -6.73
CA ASP A 324 13.98 20.31 -5.64
C ASP A 324 13.12 21.27 -4.82
N ALA A 325 12.34 22.14 -5.50
CA ALA A 325 11.40 23.04 -4.83
C ALA A 325 10.35 22.27 -4.02
N LEU A 326 9.90 21.12 -4.53
CA LEU A 326 8.90 20.29 -3.86
C LEU A 326 9.50 19.23 -2.93
N ASP A 327 10.82 19.15 -2.76
CA ASP A 327 11.52 18.12 -1.97
C ASP A 327 11.11 16.69 -2.39
N ILE A 328 11.28 16.37 -3.67
CA ILE A 328 10.85 15.09 -4.26
C ILE A 328 12.05 14.37 -4.86
N THR A 329 12.19 13.10 -4.50
CA THR A 329 13.22 12.21 -5.09
C THR A 329 12.55 11.25 -6.07
N LEU A 330 13.05 11.16 -7.29
CA LEU A 330 12.46 10.32 -8.33
C LEU A 330 13.56 9.60 -9.11
N ILE A 331 13.29 8.35 -9.48
CA ILE A 331 14.14 7.62 -10.44
C ILE A 331 13.45 7.70 -11.79
N GLU A 332 14.09 8.37 -12.73
CA GLU A 332 13.60 8.48 -14.10
C GLU A 332 13.66 7.13 -14.81
N ARG A 333 12.52 6.68 -15.33
CA ARG A 333 12.40 5.49 -16.17
C ARG A 333 11.27 5.67 -17.18
N GLY A 334 11.59 6.41 -18.23
CA GLY A 334 10.67 6.73 -19.33
C GLY A 334 10.30 5.55 -20.21
N GLU A 335 9.47 5.84 -21.21
CA GLU A 335 9.05 4.91 -22.25
C GLU A 335 10.25 4.36 -23.06
N SER A 336 11.30 5.17 -23.24
CA SER A 336 12.53 4.80 -23.97
C SER A 336 13.21 3.55 -23.39
N PHE A 337 13.16 3.37 -22.06
CA PHE A 337 13.75 2.21 -21.38
C PHE A 337 13.11 0.88 -21.78
N TYR A 338 11.86 0.91 -22.24
CA TYR A 338 11.10 -0.29 -22.59
C TYR A 338 11.14 -0.62 -24.08
N GLN A 339 11.84 0.17 -24.91
CA GLN A 339 11.84 0.03 -26.37
C GLN A 339 12.22 -1.39 -26.85
N ASP A 340 13.29 -1.95 -26.30
CA ASP A 340 13.75 -3.28 -26.69
C ASP A 340 12.75 -4.36 -26.24
N ARG A 341 12.15 -4.18 -25.05
CA ARG A 341 11.18 -5.11 -24.47
C ARG A 341 9.81 -5.07 -25.18
N MET A 342 9.42 -3.94 -25.77
CA MET A 342 8.14 -3.82 -26.49
C MET A 342 8.02 -4.83 -27.64
N LYS A 343 9.12 -5.13 -28.34
CA LYS A 343 9.18 -6.17 -29.38
C LYS A 343 8.82 -7.54 -28.82
N ASP A 344 9.39 -7.89 -27.67
CA ASP A 344 9.17 -9.16 -27.01
C ASP A 344 7.74 -9.31 -26.48
N ILE A 345 7.13 -8.21 -26.01
CA ILE A 345 5.71 -8.20 -25.60
C ILE A 345 4.81 -8.52 -26.78
N VAL A 346 4.95 -7.81 -27.90
CA VAL A 346 4.12 -8.03 -29.08
C VAL A 346 4.21 -9.49 -29.52
N LYS A 347 5.42 -10.04 -29.58
CA LYS A 347 5.64 -11.44 -29.92
C LYS A 347 4.99 -12.41 -28.93
N GLU A 348 5.07 -12.15 -27.62
CA GLU A 348 4.43 -12.99 -26.61
C GLU A 348 2.90 -13.03 -26.75
N PHE A 349 2.28 -11.88 -27.05
CA PHE A 349 0.83 -11.82 -27.30
C PHE A 349 0.44 -12.55 -28.59
N GLU A 350 1.28 -12.51 -29.62
CA GLU A 350 1.09 -13.27 -30.87
C GLU A 350 1.24 -14.78 -30.65
N ASP A 351 2.29 -15.21 -29.96
CA ASP A 351 2.59 -16.62 -29.69
C ASP A 351 1.49 -17.29 -28.85
N LYS A 352 0.83 -16.52 -27.97
CA LYS A 352 -0.32 -16.98 -27.17
C LYS A 352 -1.67 -16.87 -27.91
N GLY A 353 -1.70 -16.30 -29.12
CA GLY A 353 -2.90 -16.20 -29.95
C GLY A 353 -3.92 -15.17 -29.48
N PHE A 354 -3.50 -14.15 -28.72
CA PHE A 354 -4.40 -13.10 -28.22
C PHE A 354 -4.51 -11.89 -29.15
N VAL A 355 -3.67 -11.82 -30.19
CA VAL A 355 -3.62 -10.71 -31.14
C VAL A 355 -4.59 -10.96 -32.29
N GLN A 356 -5.41 -9.96 -32.58
CA GLN A 356 -6.23 -9.87 -33.77
C GLN A 356 -5.70 -8.75 -34.67
N VAL A 357 -5.71 -8.97 -35.98
CA VAL A 357 -5.38 -7.94 -36.96
C VAL A 357 -6.65 -7.25 -37.43
N ASP A 358 -6.70 -5.92 -37.27
CA ASP A 358 -7.83 -5.07 -37.65
C ASP A 358 -7.32 -3.78 -38.31
N ASP A 359 -7.71 -3.51 -39.56
CA ASP A 359 -7.21 -2.38 -40.37
C ASP A 359 -5.67 -2.25 -40.39
N GLY A 360 -4.97 -3.38 -40.47
CA GLY A 360 -3.50 -3.44 -40.45
C GLY A 360 -2.87 -3.12 -39.09
N ARG A 361 -3.67 -2.89 -38.06
CA ARG A 361 -3.24 -2.73 -36.66
C ARG A 361 -3.30 -4.07 -35.95
N LYS A 362 -2.44 -4.27 -34.96
CA LYS A 362 -2.51 -5.41 -34.05
C LYS A 362 -3.22 -4.96 -32.78
N ILE A 363 -4.37 -5.58 -32.52
CA ILE A 363 -5.22 -5.26 -31.38
C ILE A 363 -5.41 -6.49 -30.48
N VAL A 364 -5.62 -6.25 -29.17
CA VAL A 364 -5.87 -7.29 -28.17
C VAL A 364 -7.21 -7.01 -27.50
N PHE A 365 -8.14 -7.95 -27.61
CA PHE A 365 -9.42 -7.90 -26.90
C PHE A 365 -9.27 -8.51 -25.51
N VAL A 366 -9.62 -7.73 -24.49
CA VAL A 366 -9.54 -8.15 -23.09
C VAL A 366 -10.94 -8.48 -22.58
N PRO A 367 -11.18 -9.68 -22.03
CA PRO A 367 -12.46 -10.05 -21.45
C PRO A 367 -12.89 -9.06 -20.36
N GLY A 368 -14.10 -8.51 -20.47
CA GLY A 368 -14.64 -7.53 -19.51
C GLY A 368 -14.40 -6.07 -19.86
N CYS A 369 -13.67 -5.78 -20.93
CA CYS A 369 -13.44 -4.42 -21.44
C CYS A 369 -14.11 -4.24 -22.81
N SER A 370 -14.69 -3.05 -23.06
CA SER A 370 -15.31 -2.71 -24.35
C SER A 370 -14.31 -2.17 -25.38
N VAL A 371 -13.16 -1.68 -24.93
CA VAL A 371 -12.13 -1.06 -25.78
C VAL A 371 -10.95 -2.03 -25.91
N PRO A 372 -10.51 -2.39 -27.13
CA PRO A 372 -9.32 -3.20 -27.33
C PRO A 372 -8.05 -2.37 -27.15
N LEU A 373 -6.97 -3.03 -26.73
CA LEU A 373 -5.63 -2.43 -26.69
C LEU A 373 -5.02 -2.47 -28.09
N THR A 374 -4.50 -1.35 -28.58
CA THR A 374 -3.78 -1.27 -29.85
C THR A 374 -2.28 -1.38 -29.59
N ILE A 375 -1.69 -2.55 -29.78
CA ILE A 375 -0.26 -2.79 -29.50
C ILE A 375 0.67 -2.43 -30.67
N VAL A 376 0.17 -2.44 -31.92
CA VAL A 376 0.95 -2.00 -33.09
C VAL A 376 0.03 -1.26 -34.04
N LYS A 377 0.44 -0.06 -34.45
CA LYS A 377 -0.25 0.75 -35.47
C LYS A 377 0.00 0.19 -36.88
N SER A 378 -0.76 0.68 -37.87
CA SER A 378 -0.62 0.25 -39.27
C SER A 378 0.75 0.57 -39.88
N ASP A 379 1.48 1.54 -39.30
CA ASP A 379 2.85 1.93 -39.69
C ASP A 379 3.94 1.06 -39.01
N GLY A 380 3.55 0.07 -38.19
CA GLY A 380 4.47 -0.74 -37.40
C GLY A 380 4.97 -0.05 -36.11
N GLY A 381 4.52 1.17 -35.83
CA GLY A 381 4.89 1.91 -34.63
C GLY A 381 4.16 1.42 -33.38
N TYR A 382 4.88 1.42 -32.26
CA TYR A 382 4.31 1.13 -30.94
C TYR A 382 3.47 2.30 -30.40
N THR A 383 2.65 1.99 -29.40
CA THR A 383 1.70 2.90 -28.74
C THR A 383 1.93 2.94 -27.23
N TYR A 384 1.21 3.81 -26.55
CA TYR A 384 1.14 3.87 -25.07
C TYR A 384 0.71 2.53 -24.46
N ASP A 385 -0.23 1.81 -25.09
CA ASP A 385 -0.65 0.48 -24.63
C ASP A 385 0.52 -0.51 -24.61
N THR A 386 1.45 -0.36 -25.56
CA THR A 386 2.61 -1.24 -25.67
C THR A 386 3.66 -0.94 -24.61
N SER A 387 3.93 0.35 -24.36
CA SER A 387 4.88 0.78 -23.35
C SER A 387 4.38 0.42 -21.95
N ASP A 388 3.08 0.61 -21.66
CA ASP A 388 2.50 0.26 -20.36
C ASP A 388 2.49 -1.26 -20.11
N LEU A 389 2.18 -2.07 -21.14
CA LEU A 389 2.27 -3.54 -21.05
C LEU A 389 3.71 -4.01 -20.84
N ALA A 390 4.69 -3.38 -21.50
CA ALA A 390 6.10 -3.68 -21.27
C ALA A 390 6.55 -3.25 -19.86
N ALA A 391 6.08 -2.10 -19.39
CA ALA A 391 6.41 -1.57 -18.07
C ALA A 391 5.84 -2.43 -16.94
N ILE A 392 4.57 -2.83 -17.02
CA ILE A 392 3.97 -3.70 -16.00
C ILE A 392 4.68 -5.06 -15.93
N LYS A 393 5.05 -5.66 -17.07
CA LYS A 393 5.81 -6.92 -17.08
C LYS A 393 7.18 -6.75 -16.43
N GLN A 394 7.92 -5.70 -16.78
CA GLN A 394 9.24 -5.43 -16.18
C GLN A 394 9.15 -5.28 -14.65
N ARG A 395 8.14 -4.54 -14.18
CA ARG A 395 7.88 -4.30 -12.74
C ARG A 395 7.50 -5.58 -11.99
N LEU A 396 6.80 -6.51 -12.64
CA LEU A 396 6.40 -7.78 -12.06
C LEU A 396 7.54 -8.81 -12.03
N PHE A 397 8.26 -8.98 -13.14
CA PHE A 397 9.22 -10.08 -13.29
C PHE A 397 10.65 -9.72 -12.87
N GLU A 398 11.13 -8.53 -13.23
CA GLU A 398 12.50 -8.10 -12.91
C GLU A 398 12.56 -7.45 -11.53
N GLU A 399 11.67 -6.47 -11.29
CA GLU A 399 11.66 -5.77 -10.01
C GLU A 399 11.03 -6.59 -8.90
N LYS A 400 10.21 -7.61 -9.24
CA LYS A 400 9.49 -8.50 -8.32
C LYS A 400 8.65 -7.72 -7.30
N ALA A 401 7.90 -6.73 -7.78
CA ALA A 401 7.05 -5.92 -6.93
C ALA A 401 5.89 -6.71 -6.34
N ASN A 402 5.64 -6.55 -5.04
CA ASN A 402 4.45 -7.07 -4.36
C ASN A 402 3.25 -6.13 -4.56
N LYS A 403 3.52 -4.83 -4.68
CA LYS A 403 2.50 -3.81 -4.91
C LYS A 403 2.98 -2.83 -5.98
N ILE A 404 2.12 -2.53 -6.93
CA ILE A 404 2.39 -1.53 -7.98
C ILE A 404 1.24 -0.51 -7.95
N ILE A 405 1.59 0.75 -7.81
CA ILE A 405 0.66 1.86 -7.62
C ILE A 405 0.86 2.83 -8.77
N TYR A 406 -0.18 2.99 -9.59
CA TYR A 406 -0.20 3.92 -10.72
C TYR A 406 -0.99 5.17 -10.32
N VAL A 407 -0.31 6.31 -10.18
CA VAL A 407 -0.93 7.59 -9.76
C VAL A 407 -1.17 8.44 -11.00
N VAL A 408 -2.31 8.24 -11.65
CA VAL A 408 -2.66 8.89 -12.92
C VAL A 408 -4.07 9.49 -12.83
N ASP A 409 -4.43 10.37 -13.77
CA ASP A 409 -5.74 11.01 -13.78
C ASP A 409 -6.88 10.01 -14.03
N ASN A 410 -8.08 10.32 -13.52
CA ASN A 410 -9.26 9.48 -13.70
C ASN A 410 -9.68 9.27 -15.17
N GLY A 411 -9.25 10.14 -16.09
CA GLY A 411 -9.52 9.98 -17.53
C GLY A 411 -8.83 8.75 -18.14
N GLN A 412 -7.74 8.30 -17.54
CA GLN A 412 -7.00 7.10 -17.96
C GLN A 412 -7.41 5.82 -17.21
N ALA A 413 -8.45 5.89 -16.36
CA ALA A 413 -8.88 4.74 -15.57
C ALA A 413 -9.25 3.53 -16.45
N THR A 414 -9.97 3.74 -17.55
CA THR A 414 -10.37 2.68 -18.48
C THR A 414 -9.15 2.01 -19.13
N HIS A 415 -8.14 2.81 -19.48
CA HIS A 415 -6.89 2.32 -20.07
C HIS A 415 -6.16 1.39 -19.09
N PHE A 416 -5.88 1.86 -17.87
CA PHE A 416 -5.20 1.05 -16.87
C PHE A 416 -5.98 -0.20 -16.45
N GLN A 417 -7.31 -0.11 -16.33
CA GLN A 417 -8.13 -1.30 -16.07
C GLN A 417 -7.98 -2.35 -17.18
N THR A 418 -7.93 -1.91 -18.44
CA THR A 418 -7.74 -2.79 -19.60
C THR A 418 -6.33 -3.39 -19.61
N VAL A 419 -5.28 -2.60 -19.35
CA VAL A 419 -3.90 -3.08 -19.22
C VAL A 419 -3.75 -4.09 -18.09
N PHE A 420 -4.37 -3.84 -16.94
CA PHE A 420 -4.32 -4.74 -15.78
C PHE A 420 -5.04 -6.06 -16.07
N ALA A 421 -6.19 -6.01 -16.73
CA ALA A 421 -6.93 -7.19 -17.13
C ALA A 421 -6.18 -7.99 -18.22
N ALA A 422 -5.51 -7.32 -19.17
CA ALA A 422 -4.65 -7.98 -20.16
C ALA A 422 -3.48 -8.72 -19.48
N ALA A 423 -2.84 -8.08 -18.50
CA ALA A 423 -1.75 -8.68 -17.72
C ALA A 423 -2.20 -9.89 -16.87
N GLN A 424 -3.46 -9.90 -16.40
CA GLN A 424 -4.05 -11.08 -15.74
C GLN A 424 -4.38 -12.19 -16.74
N MET A 425 -4.96 -11.84 -17.89
CA MET A 425 -5.34 -12.79 -18.95
C MET A 425 -4.14 -13.58 -19.46
N ILE A 426 -2.99 -12.92 -19.64
CA ILE A 426 -1.75 -13.55 -20.11
C ILE A 426 -1.02 -14.34 -19.01
N GLY A 427 -1.47 -14.23 -17.75
CA GLY A 427 -0.94 -14.94 -16.59
C GLY A 427 0.28 -14.30 -15.93
N TRP A 428 0.49 -12.98 -16.06
CA TRP A 428 1.66 -12.32 -15.45
C TRP A 428 1.55 -12.13 -13.94
N TYR A 429 0.34 -11.97 -13.39
CA TYR A 429 0.13 -11.89 -11.94
C TYR A 429 -1.27 -12.34 -11.52
N ASP A 430 -1.39 -12.73 -10.25
CA ASP A 430 -2.67 -12.99 -9.58
C ASP A 430 -3.05 -11.78 -8.69
N PRO A 431 -4.24 -11.18 -8.86
CA PRO A 431 -4.72 -10.07 -8.03
C PRO A 431 -4.76 -10.33 -6.53
N LYS A 432 -4.82 -11.60 -6.10
CA LYS A 432 -4.78 -12.01 -4.69
C LYS A 432 -3.37 -12.01 -4.11
N VAL A 433 -2.36 -12.19 -4.95
CA VAL A 433 -0.94 -12.28 -4.54
C VAL A 433 -0.26 -10.94 -4.69
N THR A 434 -0.41 -10.30 -5.85
CA THR A 434 0.22 -9.01 -6.17
C THR A 434 -0.84 -7.95 -6.34
N ARG A 435 -0.71 -6.86 -5.57
CA ARG A 435 -1.69 -5.76 -5.63
C ARG A 435 -1.26 -4.72 -6.65
N VAL A 436 -1.90 -4.73 -7.81
CA VAL A 436 -1.79 -3.64 -8.80
C VAL A 436 -2.99 -2.71 -8.65
N ALA A 437 -2.73 -1.42 -8.41
CA ALA A 437 -3.77 -0.45 -8.11
C ALA A 437 -3.61 0.84 -8.93
N HIS A 438 -4.72 1.27 -9.55
CA HIS A 438 -4.85 2.61 -10.13
C HIS A 438 -5.36 3.58 -9.06
N VAL A 439 -4.55 4.58 -8.76
CA VAL A 439 -4.85 5.70 -7.86
C VAL A 439 -5.21 6.91 -8.71
N GLY A 440 -6.46 6.89 -9.16
CA GLY A 440 -7.05 7.97 -9.93
C GLY A 440 -7.21 9.27 -9.14
N PHE A 441 -7.06 10.41 -9.82
CA PHE A 441 -7.42 11.73 -9.29
C PHE A 441 -8.27 12.56 -10.28
N GLY A 442 -9.12 13.43 -9.75
CA GLY A 442 -9.99 14.33 -10.53
C GLY A 442 -9.26 15.49 -11.20
N VAL A 443 -9.95 16.25 -12.04
CA VAL A 443 -9.34 17.37 -12.78
C VAL A 443 -9.15 18.59 -11.89
N VAL A 444 -8.20 19.46 -12.28
CA VAL A 444 -7.99 20.75 -11.60
C VAL A 444 -8.87 21.81 -12.26
N LEU A 445 -9.70 22.44 -11.44
CA LEU A 445 -10.63 23.51 -11.82
C LEU A 445 -10.15 24.84 -11.24
N GLY A 446 -10.45 25.94 -11.94
CA GLY A 446 -10.35 27.28 -11.37
C GLY A 446 -11.52 27.62 -10.46
N GLU A 447 -11.49 28.81 -9.86
CA GLU A 447 -12.60 29.33 -9.04
C GLU A 447 -13.91 29.48 -9.83
N ASP A 448 -13.80 29.60 -11.16
CA ASP A 448 -14.92 29.61 -12.11
C ASP A 448 -15.52 28.21 -12.38
N LYS A 449 -15.00 27.16 -11.71
CA LYS A 449 -15.34 25.75 -11.91
C LYS A 449 -15.10 25.23 -13.33
N LYS A 450 -14.28 25.91 -14.13
CA LYS A 450 -13.83 25.42 -15.43
C LYS A 450 -12.40 24.90 -15.32
N LYS A 451 -11.95 24.20 -16.37
CA LYS A 451 -10.57 23.68 -16.43
C LYS A 451 -9.58 24.80 -16.16
N PHE A 452 -8.68 24.59 -15.21
CA PHE A 452 -7.71 25.59 -14.79
C PHE A 452 -6.81 25.99 -15.97
N LYS A 453 -6.93 27.25 -16.39
CA LYS A 453 -6.23 27.85 -17.52
C LYS A 453 -5.85 29.28 -17.18
N THR A 454 -4.81 29.80 -17.83
CA THR A 454 -4.47 31.23 -17.76
C THR A 454 -5.59 32.09 -18.35
N ARG A 455 -5.56 33.41 -18.11
CA ARG A 455 -6.50 34.39 -18.72
C ARG A 455 -6.48 34.36 -20.25
N SER A 456 -5.37 33.93 -20.86
CA SER A 456 -5.20 33.74 -22.31
C SER A 456 -5.69 32.37 -22.81
N GLY A 457 -6.09 31.45 -21.93
CA GLY A 457 -6.57 30.10 -22.27
C GLY A 457 -5.48 29.05 -22.44
N GLU A 458 -4.22 29.41 -22.19
CA GLU A 458 -3.06 28.50 -22.19
C GLU A 458 -2.93 27.73 -20.86
N THR A 459 -2.11 26.68 -20.88
CA THR A 459 -1.75 25.92 -19.67
C THR A 459 -0.90 26.78 -18.74
N VAL A 460 -1.18 26.73 -17.44
CA VAL A 460 -0.41 27.46 -16.42
C VAL A 460 0.91 26.73 -16.18
N ARG A 461 2.04 27.43 -16.29
CA ARG A 461 3.37 26.92 -15.92
C ARG A 461 3.44 26.66 -14.42
N LEU A 462 4.03 25.54 -14.02
CA LEU A 462 4.16 25.23 -12.60
C LEU A 462 5.12 26.16 -11.86
N MET A 463 6.20 26.60 -12.51
CA MET A 463 7.13 27.56 -11.90
C MET A 463 6.41 28.86 -11.53
N ASP A 464 5.62 29.43 -12.45
CA ASP A 464 4.82 30.64 -12.20
C ASP A 464 3.84 30.44 -11.01
N LEU A 465 3.26 29.24 -10.89
CA LEU A 465 2.36 28.90 -9.79
C LEU A 465 3.08 28.84 -8.44
N LEU A 466 4.29 28.26 -8.42
CA LEU A 466 5.14 28.18 -7.23
C LEU A 466 5.66 29.57 -6.83
N GLU A 467 6.11 30.38 -7.79
CA GLU A 467 6.56 31.75 -7.57
C GLU A 467 5.42 32.65 -7.04
N GLU A 468 4.22 32.55 -7.61
CA GLU A 468 3.05 33.27 -7.11
C GLU A 468 2.65 32.81 -5.71
N GLY A 469 2.76 31.50 -5.42
CA GLY A 469 2.55 30.95 -4.08
C GLY A 469 3.54 31.52 -3.06
N LEU A 470 4.83 31.61 -3.42
CA LEU A 470 5.87 32.22 -2.60
C LEU A 470 5.62 33.71 -2.38
N ARG A 471 5.21 34.45 -3.42
CA ARG A 471 4.89 35.87 -3.34
C ARG A 471 3.74 36.13 -2.36
N ARG A 472 2.60 35.43 -2.53
CA ARG A 472 1.44 35.57 -1.64
C ARG A 472 1.72 35.14 -0.20
N SER A 473 2.55 34.10 -0.02
CA SER A 473 2.99 33.69 1.32
C SER A 473 3.83 34.79 1.98
N MET A 474 4.68 35.48 1.23
CA MET A 474 5.49 36.60 1.73
C MET A 474 4.62 37.78 2.14
N ASP A 475 3.62 38.14 1.31
CA ASP A 475 2.69 39.22 1.60
C ASP A 475 1.98 38.98 2.94
N LYS A 476 1.49 37.76 3.19
CA LYS A 476 0.87 37.38 4.47
C LYS A 476 1.82 37.41 5.67
N LEU A 477 3.08 37.03 5.49
CA LEU A 477 4.08 37.09 6.56
C LEU A 477 4.41 38.54 6.93
N LYS A 478 4.48 39.44 5.94
CA LYS A 478 4.69 40.88 6.15
C LYS A 478 3.48 41.56 6.81
N GLU A 479 2.26 41.20 6.42
CA GLU A 479 1.03 41.72 7.06
C GLU A 479 0.99 41.42 8.56
N LYS A 480 1.58 40.31 9.01
CA LYS A 480 1.69 39.92 10.42
C LYS A 480 2.95 40.44 11.12
N GLU A 481 3.70 41.33 10.46
CA GLU A 481 4.95 41.92 10.96
C GLU A 481 6.00 40.88 11.41
N ARG A 482 5.97 39.67 10.85
CA ARG A 482 6.93 38.60 11.16
C ARG A 482 8.33 38.90 10.62
N ASP A 483 8.41 39.76 9.61
CA ASP A 483 9.64 40.30 9.03
C ASP A 483 10.45 41.14 10.02
N LYS A 484 9.82 41.69 11.06
CA LYS A 484 10.50 42.45 12.13
C LYS A 484 11.07 41.57 13.25
N VAL A 485 10.71 40.30 13.30
CA VAL A 485 11.03 39.38 14.42
C VAL A 485 11.96 38.25 14.00
N LEU A 486 11.93 37.85 12.72
CA LEU A 486 12.66 36.71 12.19
C LEU A 486 13.90 37.15 11.41
N THR A 487 14.93 36.30 11.42
CA THR A 487 16.09 36.45 10.53
C THR A 487 15.73 36.19 9.07
N GLU A 488 16.56 36.64 8.11
CA GLU A 488 16.29 36.40 6.68
C GLU A 488 16.20 34.90 6.32
N GLU A 489 16.97 34.05 6.99
CA GLU A 489 16.94 32.59 6.79
C GLU A 489 15.64 31.98 7.30
N GLU A 490 15.20 32.35 8.50
CA GLU A 490 13.92 31.90 9.06
C GLU A 490 12.72 32.41 8.26
N LEU A 491 12.82 33.64 7.72
CA LEU A 491 11.79 34.22 6.87
C LEU A 491 11.64 33.43 5.56
N LYS A 492 12.76 33.08 4.91
CA LYS A 492 12.76 32.22 3.73
C LYS A 492 12.23 30.83 4.04
N ALA A 493 12.66 30.22 5.15
CA ALA A 493 12.18 28.90 5.56
C ALA A 493 10.67 28.89 5.86
N ALA A 494 10.16 29.93 6.50
CA ALA A 494 8.73 30.10 6.75
C ALA A 494 7.96 30.30 5.44
N GLN A 495 8.47 31.13 4.53
CA GLN A 495 7.86 31.40 3.22
C GLN A 495 7.74 30.11 2.39
N THR A 496 8.84 29.36 2.25
CA THR A 496 8.85 28.11 1.47
C THR A 496 7.96 27.05 2.11
N SER A 497 8.02 26.90 3.44
CA SER A 497 7.19 25.93 4.17
C SER A 497 5.69 26.23 4.04
N VAL A 498 5.29 27.50 4.16
CA VAL A 498 3.87 27.89 4.03
C VAL A 498 3.41 27.76 2.59
N ALA A 499 4.18 28.25 1.61
CA ALA A 499 3.80 28.18 0.19
C ALA A 499 3.62 26.73 -0.29
N TYR A 500 4.67 25.90 -0.14
CA TYR A 500 4.63 24.51 -0.59
C TYR A 500 3.70 23.66 0.28
N GLY A 501 3.66 23.91 1.59
CA GLY A 501 2.74 23.25 2.51
C GLY A 501 1.29 23.49 2.14
N CYS A 502 0.89 24.72 1.83
CA CYS A 502 -0.48 25.04 1.45
C CYS A 502 -0.87 24.43 0.11
N ILE A 503 0.02 24.46 -0.90
CA ILE A 503 -0.24 23.83 -2.20
C ILE A 503 -0.43 22.31 -2.03
N LYS A 504 0.47 21.65 -1.29
CA LYS A 504 0.39 20.20 -1.04
C LYS A 504 -0.85 19.82 -0.23
N TYR A 505 -1.11 20.53 0.86
CA TYR A 505 -2.20 20.19 1.78
C TYR A 505 -3.57 20.49 1.19
N ALA A 506 -3.72 21.57 0.42
CA ALA A 506 -4.99 21.88 -0.23
C ALA A 506 -5.41 20.77 -1.21
N ASP A 507 -4.46 20.14 -1.89
CA ASP A 507 -4.76 18.97 -2.73
C ASP A 507 -5.08 17.73 -1.87
N LEU A 508 -4.21 17.39 -0.91
CA LEU A 508 -4.32 16.15 -0.11
C LEU A 508 -5.50 16.12 0.88
N SER A 509 -5.99 17.28 1.32
CA SER A 509 -7.13 17.39 2.25
C SER A 509 -8.48 17.12 1.59
N HIS A 510 -8.57 17.25 0.27
CA HIS A 510 -9.77 16.90 -0.49
C HIS A 510 -9.69 15.44 -0.95
N ASN A 511 -10.85 14.81 -1.18
CA ASN A 511 -10.85 13.47 -1.75
C ASN A 511 -10.23 13.51 -3.15
N ARG A 512 -9.13 12.78 -3.35
CA ARG A 512 -8.40 12.69 -4.62
C ARG A 512 -9.30 12.41 -5.83
N LEU A 513 -10.35 11.59 -5.67
CA LEU A 513 -11.24 11.20 -6.78
C LEU A 513 -12.08 12.36 -7.30
N ASN A 514 -12.34 13.36 -6.46
CA ASN A 514 -13.13 14.52 -6.83
C ASN A 514 -12.27 15.54 -7.59
N ASP A 515 -12.96 16.39 -8.35
CA ASP A 515 -12.36 17.55 -8.97
C ASP A 515 -11.88 18.54 -7.90
N TYR A 516 -10.70 19.10 -8.13
CA TYR A 516 -10.02 19.99 -7.19
C TYR A 516 -10.12 21.42 -7.67
N VAL A 517 -10.73 22.30 -6.86
CA VAL A 517 -10.85 23.74 -7.16
C VAL A 517 -9.63 24.45 -6.59
N PHE A 518 -8.76 24.94 -7.48
CA PHE A 518 -7.56 25.67 -7.12
C PHE A 518 -7.91 27.13 -6.78
N SER A 519 -7.73 27.51 -5.52
CA SER A 519 -7.95 28.88 -5.02
C SER A 519 -6.84 29.26 -4.04
N PHE A 520 -6.03 30.25 -4.39
CA PHE A 520 -4.93 30.74 -3.56
C PHE A 520 -5.43 31.31 -2.23
N ASP A 521 -6.56 32.01 -2.24
CA ASP A 521 -7.07 32.69 -1.05
C ASP A 521 -7.58 31.67 -0.02
N LYS A 522 -8.27 30.61 -0.48
CA LYS A 522 -8.74 29.53 0.40
C LYS A 522 -7.61 28.67 0.95
N MET A 523 -6.60 28.35 0.13
CA MET A 523 -5.51 27.48 0.60
C MET A 523 -4.58 28.17 1.59
N LEU A 524 -4.39 29.48 1.44
CA LEU A 524 -3.54 30.28 2.32
C LEU A 524 -4.30 30.83 3.53
N ASP A 525 -5.62 30.59 3.67
CA ASP A 525 -6.39 31.10 4.82
C ASP A 525 -5.79 30.58 6.13
N ASP A 526 -5.69 31.47 7.11
CA ASP A 526 -5.17 31.17 8.45
C ASP A 526 -6.21 30.45 9.32
N ARG A 527 -7.48 30.48 8.90
CA ARG A 527 -8.59 29.89 9.62
C ARG A 527 -9.16 28.72 8.84
N GLY A 528 -9.20 27.55 9.48
CA GLY A 528 -9.82 26.35 8.92
C GLY A 528 -8.84 25.21 8.75
N ASN A 529 -9.19 24.26 7.88
CA ASN A 529 -8.40 23.08 7.60
C ASN A 529 -7.37 23.36 6.50
N THR A 530 -6.35 24.16 6.81
CA THR A 530 -5.27 24.56 5.87
C THR A 530 -3.89 24.29 6.48
N ALA A 531 -2.86 24.17 5.64
CA ALA A 531 -1.49 24.03 6.13
C ALA A 531 -1.02 25.28 6.90
N ALA A 532 -1.47 26.47 6.51
CA ALA A 532 -1.15 27.70 7.24
C ALA A 532 -1.60 27.61 8.71
N TYR A 533 -2.83 27.14 8.95
CA TYR A 533 -3.33 26.89 10.31
C TYR A 533 -2.54 25.77 11.01
N LEU A 534 -2.29 24.65 10.35
CA LEU A 534 -1.58 23.51 10.96
C LEU A 534 -0.13 23.85 11.34
N LEU A 535 0.60 24.56 10.47
CA LEU A 535 1.97 25.01 10.76
C LEU A 535 1.98 26.04 11.90
N TYR A 536 1.00 26.94 11.93
CA TYR A 536 0.83 27.87 13.05
C TYR A 536 0.48 27.14 14.37
N ALA A 537 -0.42 26.17 14.33
CA ALA A 537 -0.79 25.36 15.49
C ALA A 537 0.40 24.52 15.98
N PHE A 538 1.17 23.92 15.06
CA PHE A 538 2.38 23.17 15.36
C PHE A 538 3.43 24.03 16.05
N THR A 539 3.75 25.21 15.49
CA THR A 539 4.69 26.16 16.14
C THR A 539 4.16 26.65 17.48
N ARG A 540 2.85 26.84 17.64
CA ARG A 540 2.27 27.16 18.95
C ARG A 540 2.48 26.04 19.97
N ILE A 541 2.29 24.78 19.59
CA ILE A 541 2.52 23.62 20.47
C ILE A 541 4.00 23.50 20.82
N SER A 542 4.88 23.45 19.82
CA SER A 542 6.30 23.19 20.00
C SER A 542 7.06 24.35 20.65
N THR A 543 6.57 25.59 20.49
CA THR A 543 7.32 26.78 20.94
C THR A 543 6.59 27.51 22.06
N SER A 544 5.31 27.86 21.88
CA SER A 544 4.61 28.67 22.87
C SER A 544 4.28 27.87 24.13
N ILE A 545 3.72 26.65 24.00
CA ILE A 545 3.37 25.83 25.16
C ILE A 545 4.64 25.32 25.86
N ALA A 546 5.63 24.82 25.10
CA ALA A 546 6.89 24.34 25.67
C ALA A 546 7.65 25.44 26.43
N ARG A 547 7.78 26.65 25.86
CA ARG A 547 8.44 27.78 26.53
C ARG A 547 7.66 28.30 27.73
N LEU A 548 6.32 28.39 27.64
CA LEU A 548 5.48 28.81 28.78
C LEU A 548 5.49 27.80 29.93
N ALA A 549 5.60 26.51 29.61
CA ALA A 549 5.69 25.45 30.59
C ALA A 549 7.12 25.26 31.13
N ASN A 550 8.13 25.89 30.53
CA ASN A 550 9.55 25.69 30.85
C ASN A 550 9.99 24.22 30.72
N ILE A 551 9.43 23.51 29.73
CA ILE A 551 9.64 22.08 29.51
C ILE A 551 10.45 21.90 28.22
N ASP A 552 11.67 21.39 28.34
CA ASP A 552 12.48 20.95 27.20
C ASP A 552 12.12 19.52 26.76
N GLU A 553 12.40 19.18 25.50
CA GLU A 553 12.18 17.83 24.96
C GLU A 553 12.95 16.76 25.75
N GLU A 554 14.15 17.09 26.25
CA GLU A 554 14.89 16.24 27.18
C GLU A 554 14.19 16.09 28.54
N MET A 555 13.54 17.13 29.06
CA MET A 555 12.78 17.05 30.31
C MET A 555 11.54 16.17 30.14
N LEU A 556 10.86 16.24 29.00
CA LEU A 556 9.77 15.32 28.65
C LEU A 556 10.25 13.88 28.55
N GLN A 557 11.41 13.64 27.93
CA GLN A 557 11.99 12.30 27.85
C GLN A 557 12.46 11.78 29.21
N ARG A 558 13.02 12.63 30.08
CA ARG A 558 13.39 12.26 31.45
C ARG A 558 12.16 11.96 32.29
N ALA A 559 11.15 12.83 32.29
CA ALA A 559 9.89 12.61 32.98
C ALA A 559 9.18 11.33 32.49
N ALA A 560 9.19 11.07 31.17
CA ALA A 560 8.66 9.84 30.60
C ALA A 560 9.40 8.58 31.09
N ARG A 561 10.73 8.67 31.31
CA ARG A 561 11.51 7.57 31.88
C ARG A 561 11.25 7.40 33.38
N GLU A 562 11.16 8.47 34.14
CA GLU A 562 10.88 8.46 35.59
C GLU A 562 9.44 8.02 35.92
N THR A 563 8.48 8.34 35.05
CA THR A 563 7.07 7.90 35.22
C THR A 563 6.94 6.38 35.09
N LYS A 564 7.81 5.71 34.31
CA LYS A 564 7.85 4.24 34.26
C LYS A 564 8.20 3.62 35.62
N ASP A 565 9.03 4.29 36.41
CA ASP A 565 9.45 3.78 37.73
C ASP A 565 8.37 3.91 38.82
N HIS A 566 7.40 4.82 38.66
CA HIS A 566 6.24 4.90 39.56
C HIS A 566 5.16 3.83 39.28
N PHE A 567 5.23 3.15 38.14
CA PHE A 567 4.39 2.00 37.79
C PHE A 567 5.21 0.69 37.80
N GLY A 568 6.06 0.53 38.83
CA GLY A 568 6.81 -0.70 39.09
C GLY A 568 5.93 -1.96 39.22
N PRO A 569 6.53 -3.16 39.09
CA PRO A 569 5.79 -4.42 39.01
C PRO A 569 4.92 -4.61 40.25
N ARG A 570 3.64 -4.92 40.04
CA ARG A 570 2.74 -5.29 41.14
C ARG A 570 3.35 -6.49 41.88
N GLU A 571 3.83 -6.26 43.10
CA GLU A 571 4.01 -7.31 44.10
C GLU A 571 2.68 -8.06 44.24
N GLY A 572 2.74 -9.39 44.16
CA GLY A 572 1.56 -10.25 44.34
C GLY A 572 1.19 -11.14 43.16
N VAL A 573 2.16 -11.65 42.40
CA VAL A 573 2.02 -12.99 41.82
C VAL A 573 3.11 -13.83 42.44
N GLU A 574 2.76 -14.60 43.48
CA GLU A 574 3.60 -15.67 43.99
C GLU A 574 3.96 -16.59 42.83
N THR A 575 5.17 -16.42 42.30
CA THR A 575 5.83 -17.44 41.51
C THR A 575 6.14 -18.57 42.47
N GLY A 576 5.21 -19.53 42.59
CA GLY A 576 5.50 -20.83 43.16
C GLY A 576 6.57 -21.51 42.31
N THR A 577 7.83 -21.26 42.67
CA THR A 577 8.99 -21.97 42.12
C THR A 577 8.91 -23.40 42.67
N VAL A 578 8.23 -24.29 41.94
CA VAL A 578 8.33 -25.72 42.19
C VAL A 578 9.73 -26.14 41.78
N HIS A 579 10.64 -26.22 42.75
CA HIS A 579 11.91 -26.91 42.58
C HIS A 579 11.62 -28.39 42.32
N PHE A 580 11.66 -28.79 41.05
CA PHE A 580 11.81 -30.20 40.69
C PHE A 580 13.27 -30.58 40.91
N THR A 581 13.54 -31.21 42.05
CA THR A 581 14.78 -31.96 42.31
C THR A 581 14.85 -33.14 41.34
N VAL A 582 15.80 -33.08 40.42
CA VAL A 582 16.19 -34.23 39.59
C VAL A 582 16.98 -35.20 40.50
N PRO A 583 16.56 -36.47 40.66
CA PRO A 583 17.35 -37.42 41.43
C PRO A 583 18.66 -37.73 40.68
N ARG A 584 19.80 -37.50 41.34
CA ARG A 584 21.14 -37.88 40.84
C ARG A 584 21.29 -39.40 40.87
N ASN A 585 21.79 -39.96 39.77
CA ASN A 585 22.26 -41.35 39.67
C ASN A 585 23.39 -41.61 40.68
N PRO A 586 23.35 -42.71 41.45
CA PRO A 586 24.41 -43.09 42.37
C PRO A 586 25.39 -44.06 41.69
N THR A 587 26.28 -43.56 40.85
CA THR A 587 27.47 -44.32 40.41
C THR A 587 28.54 -43.35 39.96
N GLU A 588 29.41 -42.91 40.88
CA GLU A 588 30.79 -42.50 40.62
C GLU A 588 31.46 -42.16 41.96
N ASP A 589 31.69 -43.20 42.76
CA ASP A 589 32.72 -43.21 43.81
C ASP A 589 33.51 -44.50 43.57
N LEU A 590 34.62 -44.38 42.84
CA LEU A 590 35.75 -45.31 42.78
C LEU A 590 36.80 -44.76 41.80
N ARG A 591 37.61 -43.80 42.26
CA ARG A 591 39.09 -43.80 42.19
C ARG A 591 39.69 -42.49 42.68
#